data_AF-A0A838RUQ8-F1
#
_entry.id   AF-A0A838RUQ8-F1
#
_cell.length_a   1.000
_cell.length_b   1.000
_cell.length_c   1.000
_cell.angle_alpha   90.00
_cell.angle_beta   90.00
_cell.angle_gamma   90.00
#
_symmetry.space_group_name_H-M   'P 1'
#
loop_
_entity.id
_entity.type
_entity.pdbx_description
1 polymer ?
#
loop_
_entity_poly.entity_id
_entity_poly.type
_entity_poly.pdbx_seq_one_letter_code
_entity_poly.pdbx_strand_id
1 'polypeptide(L)'
;MSDVLISHGNIANPFDVASYMVRQHYVDFLDREPDEAGNDFWANQITSCRTDAQCSEVRRIHVSAAFFLSIEFQQTGYFVYRLYKSSYGRVPLLAEFMPETWPSGRV
;
A
#
# COMPACT_ATOMS: atom_id res chain seq x y z
N MET A 1 -9.07 -4.01 -20.23
CA MET A 1 -9.92 -2.85 -20.61
C MET A 1 -10.42 -2.26 -19.31
N SER A 2 -10.03 -1.02 -19.04
CA SER A 2 -10.34 -0.27 -17.83
C SER A 2 -11.85 -0.11 -17.65
N ASP A 3 -12.33 -0.25 -16.42
CA ASP A 3 -13.50 0.50 -15.96
C ASP A 3 -13.28 0.87 -14.48
N VAL A 4 -12.44 1.90 -14.31
CA VAL A 4 -12.54 2.84 -13.19
C VAL A 4 -13.83 3.64 -13.43
N LEU A 5 -14.98 2.99 -13.28
CA LEU A 5 -16.26 3.66 -13.19
C LEU A 5 -16.52 3.93 -11.71
N ILE A 6 -15.92 5.02 -11.27
CA ILE A 6 -16.41 5.81 -10.14
C ILE A 6 -17.85 6.22 -10.49
N SER A 7 -18.81 5.47 -9.96
CA SER A 7 -20.21 5.89 -9.88
C SER A 7 -20.25 7.18 -9.06
N HIS A 8 -20.57 8.29 -9.72
CA HIS A 8 -20.81 9.59 -9.10
C HIS A 8 -22.18 9.59 -8.40
N GLY A 9 -22.31 8.76 -7.36
CA GLY A 9 -23.51 8.55 -6.57
C GLY A 9 -23.22 7.55 -5.46
N ASN A 10 -22.72 8.08 -4.34
CA ASN A 10 -22.10 7.38 -3.21
C ASN A 10 -20.78 6.67 -3.58
N ILE A 11 -19.69 7.45 -3.61
CA ILE A 11 -18.34 6.92 -3.86
C ILE A 11 -17.89 6.16 -2.62
N ALA A 12 -18.10 4.84 -2.60
CA ALA A 12 -17.43 3.98 -1.64
C ALA A 12 -15.91 4.10 -1.86
N ASN A 13 -15.16 4.39 -0.80
CA ASN A 13 -13.72 4.50 -0.88
C ASN A 13 -13.14 3.13 -1.31
N PRO A 14 -12.37 3.01 -2.40
CA PRO A 14 -11.78 1.74 -2.80
C PRO A 14 -10.92 1.08 -1.71
N PHE A 15 -10.32 1.89 -0.82
CA PHE A 15 -9.58 1.39 0.35
C PHE A 15 -10.47 0.69 1.38
N ASP A 16 -11.79 0.79 1.28
CA ASP A 16 -12.70 0.01 2.10
C ASP A 16 -12.72 -1.48 1.72
N VAL A 17 -12.31 -1.81 0.50
CA VAL A 17 -12.16 -3.18 0.02
C VAL A 17 -10.78 -3.70 0.42
N ALA A 18 -10.75 -4.72 1.30
CA ALA A 18 -9.52 -5.24 1.89
C ALA A 18 -8.47 -5.68 0.86
N SER A 19 -8.88 -6.41 -0.19
CA SER A 19 -7.96 -6.87 -1.25
C SER A 19 -7.37 -5.71 -2.04
N TYR A 20 -8.14 -4.64 -2.28
CA TYR A 20 -7.66 -3.42 -2.93
C TYR A 20 -6.64 -2.70 -2.05
N MET A 21 -6.97 -2.46 -0.76
CA MET A 21 -6.04 -1.85 0.19
C MET A 21 -4.72 -2.63 0.27
N VAL A 22 -4.78 -3.95 0.39
CA VAL A 22 -3.59 -4.81 0.42
C VAL A 22 -2.78 -4.69 -0.86
N ARG A 23 -3.41 -4.75 -2.03
CA ARG A 23 -2.72 -4.56 -3.32
C ARG A 23 -2.02 -3.21 -3.38
N GLN A 24 -2.66 -2.13 -2.91
CA GLN A 24 -2.02 -0.82 -2.81
C GLN A 24 -0.81 -0.83 -1.87
N HIS A 25 -0.85 -1.55 -0.74
CA HIS A 25 0.31 -1.66 0.14
C HIS A 25 1.50 -2.37 -0.53
N TYR A 26 1.24 -3.42 -1.30
CA TYR A 26 2.28 -4.09 -2.07
C TYR A 26 2.94 -3.15 -3.08
N VAL A 27 2.16 -2.36 -3.81
CA VAL A 27 2.71 -1.40 -4.78
C VAL A 27 3.42 -0.24 -4.08
N ASP A 28 2.80 0.37 -3.08
CA ASP A 28 3.31 1.61 -2.47
C ASP A 28 4.53 1.39 -1.57
N PHE A 29 4.59 0.25 -0.86
CA PHE A 29 5.72 -0.07 0.00
C PHE A 29 6.76 -0.95 -0.69
N LEU A 30 6.34 -1.91 -1.53
CA LEU A 30 7.24 -2.96 -2.03
C LEU A 30 7.52 -2.89 -3.53
N ASP A 31 6.92 -1.93 -4.25
CA ASP A 31 7.07 -1.73 -5.69
C ASP A 31 6.81 -3.02 -6.51
N ARG A 32 5.80 -3.80 -6.11
CA ARG A 32 5.39 -5.02 -6.82
C ARG A 32 3.93 -5.35 -6.60
N GLU A 33 3.34 -6.15 -7.47
CA GLU A 33 2.03 -6.76 -7.23
C GLU A 33 2.15 -7.95 -6.26
N PRO A 34 1.10 -8.22 -5.46
CA PRO A 34 1.03 -9.45 -4.67
C PRO A 34 0.83 -10.67 -5.56
N ASP A 35 1.27 -11.82 -5.09
CA ASP A 35 0.70 -13.09 -5.54
C ASP A 35 -0.69 -13.31 -4.92
N GLU A 36 -1.45 -14.26 -5.46
CA GLU A 36 -2.81 -14.56 -5.01
C GLU A 36 -2.83 -14.92 -3.51
N ALA A 37 -1.94 -15.82 -3.10
CA ALA A 37 -1.86 -16.29 -1.71
C ALA A 37 -1.51 -15.16 -0.71
N GLY A 38 -0.59 -14.26 -1.08
CA GLY A 38 -0.23 -13.11 -0.26
C GLY A 38 -1.36 -12.10 -0.15
N ASN A 39 -2.05 -11.79 -1.26
CA ASN A 39 -3.21 -10.90 -1.24
C ASN A 39 -4.30 -11.46 -0.31
N ASP A 40 -4.64 -12.73 -0.49
CA ASP A 40 -5.66 -13.42 0.31
C ASP A 40 -5.29 -13.46 1.78
N PHE A 41 -4.05 -13.81 2.11
CA PHE A 41 -3.59 -13.88 3.50
C PHE A 41 -3.80 -12.56 4.24
N TRP A 42 -3.36 -11.44 3.65
CA TRP A 42 -3.48 -10.12 4.28
C TRP A 42 -4.91 -9.58 4.24
N ALA A 43 -5.65 -9.80 3.16
CA ALA A 43 -7.05 -9.40 3.07
C ALA A 43 -7.88 -10.11 4.15
N ASN A 44 -7.62 -11.40 4.38
CA ASN A 44 -8.26 -12.19 5.42
C ASN A 44 -7.96 -11.69 6.84
N GLN A 45 -6.79 -11.07 7.08
CA GLN A 45 -6.53 -10.43 8.38
C GLN A 45 -7.55 -9.32 8.68
N ILE A 46 -7.98 -8.58 7.66
CA ILE A 46 -8.95 -7.49 7.78
C ILE A 46 -10.38 -8.05 7.81
N THR A 47 -10.74 -8.92 6.87
CA THR A 47 -12.12 -9.41 6.73
C THR A 47 -12.54 -10.38 7.83
N SER A 48 -11.59 -10.95 8.59
CA SER A 48 -11.88 -11.80 9.76
C SER A 48 -12.74 -11.11 10.84
N CYS A 49 -12.79 -9.78 10.84
CA CYS A 49 -13.61 -8.96 11.73
C CYS A 49 -15.12 -8.96 11.42
N ARG A 50 -15.55 -9.52 10.26
CA ARG A 50 -16.96 -9.54 9.82
C ARG A 50 -17.57 -8.13 9.81
N THR A 51 -18.61 -7.87 10.61
CA THR A 51 -19.34 -6.60 10.67
C THR A 51 -18.85 -5.68 11.79
N ASP A 52 -17.80 -6.05 12.53
CA ASP A 52 -17.21 -5.20 13.56
C ASP A 52 -16.29 -4.15 12.91
N ALA A 53 -16.80 -2.91 12.86
CA ALA A 53 -16.08 -1.77 12.29
C ALA A 53 -14.84 -1.40 13.10
N GLN A 54 -14.87 -1.50 14.44
CA GLN A 54 -13.72 -1.18 15.28
C GLN A 54 -12.61 -2.21 15.10
N CYS A 55 -12.96 -3.50 15.05
CA CYS A 55 -12.01 -4.55 14.74
C CYS A 55 -11.38 -4.33 13.35
N SER A 56 -12.20 -4.02 12.34
CA SER A 56 -11.73 -3.82 10.97
C SER A 56 -10.73 -2.65 10.88
N GLU A 57 -11.02 -1.55 11.56
CA GLU A 57 -10.12 -0.39 11.62
C GLU A 57 -8.77 -0.75 12.26
N VAL A 58 -8.80 -1.46 13.40
CA VAL A 58 -7.58 -1.93 14.07
C VAL A 58 -6.77 -2.86 13.16
N ARG A 59 -7.44 -3.78 12.44
CA ARG A 59 -6.76 -4.68 11.50
C ARG A 59 -6.14 -3.95 10.32
N ARG A 60 -6.78 -2.92 9.78
CA ARG A 60 -6.21 -2.06 8.72
C ARG A 60 -4.89 -1.43 9.20
N ILE A 61 -4.88 -0.85 10.41
CA ILE A 61 -3.67 -0.27 11.02
C ILE A 61 -2.57 -1.34 11.16
N HIS A 62 -2.90 -2.54 11.64
CA HIS A 62 -1.93 -3.61 11.80
C HIS A 62 -1.33 -4.08 10.48
N VAL A 63 -2.15 -4.23 9.43
CA VAL A 63 -1.66 -4.59 8.10
C VAL A 63 -0.75 -3.49 7.56
N SER A 64 -1.14 -2.21 7.66
CA SER A 64 -0.28 -1.10 7.24
C SER A 64 1.06 -1.07 7.96
N ALA A 65 1.05 -1.27 9.28
CA ALA A 65 2.26 -1.33 10.07
C ALA A 65 3.15 -2.52 9.68
N ALA A 66 2.56 -3.68 9.37
CA ALA A 66 3.31 -4.87 8.96
C ALA A 66 4.10 -4.64 7.66
N PHE A 67 3.50 -3.98 6.66
CA PHE A 67 4.21 -3.62 5.43
C PHE A 67 5.34 -2.62 5.68
N PHE A 68 5.05 -1.54 6.41
CA PHE A 68 6.04 -0.50 6.70
C PHE A 68 7.22 -1.00 7.55
N LEU A 69 6.98 -1.94 8.46
CA LEU A 69 8.03 -2.52 9.32
C LEU A 69 8.67 -3.78 8.74
N SER A 70 8.19 -4.25 7.57
CA SER A 70 8.72 -5.46 6.92
C SER A 70 10.20 -5.32 6.56
N ILE A 71 10.94 -6.44 6.62
CA ILE A 71 12.34 -6.48 6.21
C ILE A 71 12.51 -6.00 4.75
N GLU A 72 11.55 -6.35 3.89
CA GLU A 72 11.53 -5.95 2.48
C GLU A 72 11.52 -4.42 2.35
N PHE A 73 10.61 -3.72 3.02
CA PHE A 73 10.61 -2.25 3.03
C PHE A 73 11.86 -1.66 3.69
N GLN A 74 12.33 -2.27 4.78
CA GLN A 74 13.52 -1.80 5.51
C GLN A 74 14.80 -1.84 4.65
N GLN A 75 14.90 -2.81 3.75
CA GLN A 75 16.03 -3.01 2.84
C GLN A 75 15.88 -2.30 1.49
N THR A 76 14.67 -1.84 1.14
CA THR A 76 14.38 -1.16 -0.14
C THR A 76 14.01 0.32 0.10
N GLY A 77 12.72 0.65 0.26
CA GLY A 77 12.24 2.02 0.41
C GLY A 77 12.89 2.76 1.60
N TYR A 78 12.92 2.16 2.78
CA TYR A 78 13.55 2.81 3.94
C TYR A 78 15.07 2.93 3.80
N PHE A 79 15.71 2.06 3.02
CA PHE A 79 17.12 2.23 2.68
C PHE A 79 17.34 3.51 1.86
N VAL A 80 16.53 3.77 0.82
CA VAL A 80 16.59 5.01 0.02
C VAL A 80 16.38 6.23 0.91
N TYR A 81 15.37 6.22 1.78
CA TYR A 81 15.13 7.30 2.74
C TYR A 81 16.36 7.61 3.59
N ARG A 82 16.98 6.58 4.19
CA ARG A 82 18.15 6.75 5.06
C ARG A 82 19.39 7.19 4.30
N LEU A 83 19.57 6.70 3.08
CA LEU A 83 20.67 7.10 2.19
C LEU A 83 20.60 8.61 1.88
N TYR A 84 19.43 9.12 1.50
CA TYR A 84 19.25 10.54 1.25
C TYR A 84 19.50 11.39 2.50
N LYS A 85 18.99 10.95 3.64
CA LYS A 85 19.17 11.64 4.91
C LYS A 85 20.64 11.71 5.32
N SER A 86 21.42 10.64 5.13
CA SER A 86 22.83 10.60 5.52
C SER A 86 23.76 11.30 4.52
N SER A 87 23.48 11.20 3.21
CA SER A 87 24.34 11.77 2.16
C SER A 87 24.06 13.24 1.87
N TYR A 88 22.78 13.66 1.87
CA TYR A 88 22.36 15.00 1.45
C TYR A 88 21.76 15.84 2.57
N GLY A 89 21.59 15.28 3.78
CA GLY A 89 20.99 16.00 4.92
C GLY A 89 19.51 16.36 4.72
N ARG A 90 18.82 15.71 3.77
CA ARG A 90 17.40 15.94 3.45
C ARG A 90 16.69 14.62 3.14
N VAL A 91 15.36 14.65 3.14
CA VAL A 91 14.55 13.53 2.65
C VAL A 91 14.50 13.52 1.12
N PRO A 92 14.30 12.36 0.48
CA PRO A 92 14.12 12.30 -0.97
C PRO A 92 12.82 13.00 -1.39
N LEU A 93 12.83 13.61 -2.57
CA LEU A 93 11.61 14.01 -3.26
C LEU A 93 10.82 12.77 -3.68
N LEU A 94 9.52 12.92 -3.94
CA LEU A 94 8.70 11.79 -4.39
C LEU A 94 9.26 11.13 -5.66
N ALA A 95 9.67 11.92 -6.65
CA ALA A 95 10.28 11.41 -7.89
C ALA A 95 11.67 10.75 -7.68
N GLU A 96 12.36 11.07 -6.58
CA GLU A 96 13.62 10.40 -6.21
C GLU A 96 13.36 9.10 -5.44
N PHE A 97 12.27 9.05 -4.67
CA PHE A 97 11.87 7.89 -3.88
C PHE A 97 11.16 6.83 -4.74
N MET A 98 10.30 7.29 -5.64
CA MET A 98 9.59 6.50 -6.66
C MET A 98 10.07 7.00 -8.02
N PRO A 99 11.29 6.65 -8.44
CA PRO A 99 11.76 6.97 -9.77
C PRO A 99 10.78 6.41 -10.79
N GLU A 100 10.33 7.27 -11.69
CA GLU A 100 9.25 6.98 -12.63
C GLU A 100 9.59 5.82 -13.59
N THR A 101 9.29 4.59 -13.16
CA THR A 101 9.35 3.36 -13.96
C THR A 101 7.96 2.85 -14.35
N TRP A 102 6.90 3.59 -14.01
CA TRP A 102 5.53 3.22 -14.35
C TRP A 102 5.07 3.91 -15.64
N PRO A 103 4.95 3.22 -16.78
CA PRO A 103 4.39 3.82 -17.98
C PRO A 103 2.89 4.01 -17.75
N SER A 104 2.43 5.25 -17.85
CA SER A 104 1.05 5.76 -17.72
C SER A 104 0.60 6.11 -16.30
N GLY A 105 0.58 7.42 -16.04
CA GLY A 105 -0.06 8.01 -14.88
C GLY A 105 -1.50 7.53 -14.69
N ARG A 106 -1.89 7.39 -13.43
CA ARG A 106 -3.29 7.27 -13.04
C ARG A 106 -3.65 8.41 -12.11
N VAL A 107 -4.58 9.21 -12.62
CA VAL A 107 -5.57 9.99 -11.88
C VAL A 107 -6.60 9.02 -11.30
#